data_AF-A0A363SN54-F1
#
_entry.id   AF-A0A363SN54-F1
#
_cell.length_a   1.000
_cell.length_b   1.000
_cell.length_c   1.000
_cell.angle_alpha   90.00
_cell.angle_beta   90.00
_cell.angle_gamma   90.00
#
_symmetry.space_group_name_H-M   'P 1'
#
loop_
_entity.id
_entity.type
_entity.pdbx_description
1 polymer ?
#
loop_
_entity_poly.entity_id
_entity_poly.type
_entity_poly.pdbx_seq_one_letter_code
_entity_poly.pdbx_strand_id
1 'polypeptide(L)'
;MSAENPNADPLEFLKGMWSSMGFAVPGMVTPTLDVNELDKRIADLKTVEGWLRMNLNMLQMSIQGLEMQRATLAAMQAISQSAGSAEANANPFANPALWPWNMMQPGAAPADETPKDEPGKK
;
A
#
# COMPACT_ATOMS: atom_id res chain seq x y z
N MET A 1 2.58 -24.18 53.66
CA MET A 1 3.74 -23.56 52.97
C MET A 1 4.16 -24.50 51.85
N SER A 2 3.89 -24.12 50.60
CA SER A 2 4.69 -24.46 49.41
C SER A 2 4.21 -23.49 48.33
N ALA A 3 5.07 -22.54 47.99
CA ALA A 3 4.79 -21.56 46.95
C ALA A 3 4.76 -22.27 45.60
N GLU A 4 3.61 -22.20 44.94
CA GLU A 4 3.43 -22.58 43.54
C GLU A 4 4.32 -21.65 42.70
N ASN A 5 5.29 -22.23 42.01
CA ASN A 5 6.38 -21.51 41.37
C ASN A 5 5.86 -20.80 40.10
N PRO A 6 5.88 -19.45 40.01
CA PRO A 6 5.21 -18.66 38.98
C PRO A 6 5.96 -18.58 37.63
N ASN A 7 6.90 -19.48 37.36
CA ASN A 7 7.67 -19.51 36.12
C ASN A 7 7.29 -20.74 35.30
N ALA A 8 6.11 -20.71 34.68
CA ALA A 8 5.84 -21.60 33.55
C ALA A 8 6.83 -21.24 32.44
N ASP A 9 7.88 -22.05 32.32
CA ASP A 9 9.01 -21.80 31.45
C ASP A 9 8.50 -21.60 30.01
N PRO A 10 8.70 -20.42 29.36
CA PRO A 10 8.18 -20.13 28.03
C PRO A 10 8.64 -21.17 26.97
N LEU A 11 9.73 -21.88 27.26
CA LEU A 11 10.21 -23.00 26.46
C LEU A 11 9.30 -24.23 26.54
N GLU A 12 8.69 -24.52 27.69
CA GLU A 12 7.73 -25.63 27.85
C GLU A 12 6.37 -25.30 27.20
N PHE A 13 5.96 -24.03 27.20
CA PHE A 13 4.81 -23.57 26.41
C PHE A 13 5.05 -23.72 24.90
N LEU A 14 6.22 -23.27 24.42
CA LEU A 14 6.61 -23.40 23.01
C LEU A 14 6.71 -24.87 22.59
N LYS A 15 7.28 -25.72 23.45
CA LYS A 15 7.37 -27.16 23.26
C LYS A 15 5.98 -27.82 23.25
N GLY A 16 5.07 -27.41 24.13
CA GLY A 16 3.68 -27.85 24.14
C GLY A 16 2.94 -27.47 22.85
N MET A 17 3.13 -26.25 22.36
CA MET A 17 2.55 -25.79 21.09
C MET A 17 3.13 -26.54 19.88
N TRP A 18 4.45 -26.74 19.85
CA TRP A 18 5.14 -27.46 18.77
C TRP A 18 4.79 -28.95 18.73
N SER A 19 4.65 -29.57 19.91
CA SER A 19 4.18 -30.95 20.06
C SER A 19 2.69 -31.11 19.69
N SER A 20 1.85 -30.10 20.01
CA SER A 20 0.42 -30.09 19.67
C SER A 20 0.19 -29.95 18.16
N MET A 21 1.12 -29.30 17.44
CA MET A 21 1.11 -29.15 15.99
C MET A 21 1.60 -30.40 15.23
N GLY A 22 1.89 -31.51 15.94
CA GLY A 22 2.21 -32.81 15.34
C GLY A 22 3.67 -32.98 14.89
N PHE A 23 4.56 -32.05 15.23
CA PHE A 23 5.98 -32.17 14.93
C PHE A 23 6.69 -32.92 16.05
N ALA A 24 6.91 -34.23 15.88
CA ALA A 24 7.58 -35.07 16.86
C ALA A 24 9.10 -34.76 16.96
N VAL A 25 9.60 -34.72 18.19
CA VAL A 25 11.02 -34.61 18.56
C VAL A 25 11.81 -35.78 17.93
N PRO A 26 13.05 -35.55 17.44
CA PRO A 26 13.82 -36.51 16.65
C PRO A 26 14.03 -37.83 17.40
N GLY A 27 13.61 -38.94 16.79
CA GLY A 27 13.82 -40.25 17.38
C GLY A 27 13.05 -41.44 16.80
N MET A 28 11.98 -41.29 16.01
CA MET A 28 11.35 -42.39 15.22
C MET A 28 10.11 -41.93 14.42
N VAL A 29 10.29 -40.98 13.52
CA VAL A 29 9.55 -41.03 12.26
C VAL A 29 10.60 -41.28 11.22
N THR A 30 10.69 -42.50 10.70
CA THR A 30 11.29 -42.65 9.37
C THR A 30 10.46 -41.73 8.48
N PRO A 31 11.01 -40.61 7.98
CA PRO A 31 10.33 -39.90 6.90
C PRO A 31 10.11 -40.97 5.86
N THR A 32 8.88 -41.17 5.41
CA THR A 32 8.67 -42.02 4.24
C THR A 32 9.56 -41.42 3.16
N LEU A 33 10.69 -42.09 2.84
CA LEU A 33 11.64 -41.73 1.80
C LEU A 33 11.02 -41.95 0.42
N ASP A 34 9.72 -41.73 0.31
CA ASP A 34 8.99 -41.79 -0.93
C ASP A 34 9.15 -40.42 -1.59
N VAL A 35 10.05 -40.38 -2.57
CA VAL A 35 10.34 -39.19 -3.36
C VAL A 35 9.06 -38.66 -4.01
N ASN A 36 8.09 -39.51 -4.35
CA ASN A 36 6.82 -39.07 -4.95
C ASN A 36 5.97 -38.25 -3.96
N GLU A 37 5.94 -38.64 -2.69
CA GLU A 37 5.24 -37.89 -1.65
C GLU A 37 5.95 -36.57 -1.35
N LEU A 38 7.29 -36.55 -1.39
CA LEU A 38 8.06 -35.30 -1.32
C LEU A 38 7.75 -34.38 -2.50
N ASP A 39 7.70 -34.90 -3.73
CA ASP A 39 7.37 -34.13 -4.93
C ASP A 39 5.97 -33.55 -4.86
N LYS A 40 5.00 -34.32 -4.36
CA LYS A 40 3.64 -33.84 -4.13
C LYS A 40 3.60 -32.71 -3.09
N ARG A 41 4.27 -32.89 -1.94
CA ARG A 41 4.36 -31.85 -0.91
C ARG A 41 5.05 -30.59 -1.43
N ILE A 42 6.09 -30.74 -2.24
CA ILE A 42 6.77 -29.61 -2.89
C ILE A 42 5.81 -28.88 -3.84
N ALA A 43 5.03 -29.61 -4.65
CA ALA A 43 4.05 -29.01 -5.57
C ALA A 43 2.94 -28.26 -4.81
N ASP A 44 2.41 -28.85 -3.74
CA ASP A 44 1.39 -28.23 -2.89
C ASP A 44 1.94 -26.96 -2.23
N LEU A 45 3.16 -27.02 -1.65
CA LEU A 45 3.80 -25.86 -1.03
C LEU A 45 4.13 -24.75 -2.04
N LYS A 46 4.54 -25.09 -3.27
CA LYS A 46 4.74 -24.11 -4.35
C LYS A 46 3.44 -23.43 -4.76
N THR A 47 2.33 -24.17 -4.75
CA THR A 47 1.01 -23.60 -5.00
C THR A 47 0.66 -22.58 -3.90
N VAL A 48 0.84 -22.96 -2.63
CA VAL A 48 0.64 -22.05 -1.48
C VAL A 48 1.55 -20.82 -1.60
N GLU A 49 2.82 -21.00 -1.96
CA GLU A 49 3.76 -19.91 -2.19
C GLU A 49 3.23 -18.94 -3.27
N GLY A 50 2.69 -19.46 -4.37
CA GLY A 50 2.07 -18.67 -5.42
C GLY A 50 0.92 -17.79 -4.92
N TRP A 51 0.02 -18.35 -4.11
CA TRP A 51 -1.09 -17.61 -3.51
C TRP A 51 -0.62 -16.53 -2.54
N LEU A 52 0.39 -16.84 -1.71
CA LEU A 52 0.98 -15.87 -0.78
C LEU A 52 1.66 -14.71 -1.51
N ARG A 53 2.37 -14.99 -2.62
CA ARG A 53 2.95 -13.94 -3.47
C ARG A 53 1.87 -13.06 -4.10
N MET A 54 0.76 -13.64 -4.56
CA MET A 54 -0.37 -12.87 -5.08
C MET A 54 -0.98 -11.97 -3.99
N ASN A 55 -1.15 -12.48 -2.78
CA ASN A 55 -1.65 -11.70 -1.65
C ASN A 55 -0.73 -10.52 -1.31
N LEU A 56 0.58 -10.77 -1.27
CA LEU A 56 1.58 -9.75 -1.03
C LEU A 56 1.52 -8.63 -2.10
N ASN A 57 1.43 -9.00 -3.38
CA ASN A 57 1.33 -8.03 -4.47
C ASN A 57 0.07 -7.17 -4.34
N MET A 58 -1.07 -7.77 -4.00
CA MET A 58 -2.33 -7.03 -3.82
C MET A 58 -2.25 -6.06 -2.63
N LEU A 59 -1.62 -6.48 -1.53
CA LEU A 59 -1.39 -5.62 -0.37
C LEU A 59 -0.50 -4.43 -0.72
N GLN A 60 0.60 -4.67 -1.43
CA GLN A 60 1.50 -3.61 -1.89
C GLN A 60 0.79 -2.60 -2.80
N MET A 61 -0.04 -3.07 -3.74
CA MET A 61 -0.86 -2.19 -4.58
C MET A 61 -1.86 -1.36 -3.77
N SER A 62 -2.47 -1.95 -2.74
CA SER A 62 -3.40 -1.24 -1.86
C SER A 62 -2.70 -0.15 -1.05
N ILE A 63 -1.50 -0.43 -0.55
CA ILE A 63 -0.66 0.54 0.16
C ILE A 63 -0.31 1.71 -0.76
N GLN A 64 0.18 1.45 -1.98
CA GLN A 64 0.51 2.50 -2.94
C GLN A 64 -0.71 3.36 -3.29
N GLY A 65 -1.89 2.74 -3.43
CA GLY A 65 -3.15 3.45 -3.64
C GLY A 65 -3.49 4.41 -2.48
N LEU A 66 -3.34 3.95 -1.23
CA LEU A 66 -3.56 4.77 -0.04
C LEU A 66 -2.52 5.88 0.13
N GLU A 67 -1.25 5.61 -0.20
CA GLU A 67 -0.19 6.61 -0.18
C GLU A 67 -0.46 7.72 -1.20
N MET A 68 -0.94 7.38 -2.40
CA MET A 68 -1.37 8.35 -3.40
C MET A 68 -2.56 9.18 -2.90
N GLN A 69 -3.57 8.55 -2.31
CA GLN A 69 -4.72 9.26 -1.72
C GLN A 69 -4.29 10.23 -0.62
N ARG A 70 -3.37 9.81 0.25
CA ARG A 70 -2.79 10.67 1.29
C ARG A 70 -2.04 11.86 0.70
N ALA A 71 -1.23 11.64 -0.33
CA ALA A 71 -0.50 12.72 -1.01
C ALA A 71 -1.45 13.74 -1.63
N THR A 72 -2.55 13.30 -2.25
CA THR A 72 -3.59 14.17 -2.80
C THR A 72 -4.27 14.98 -1.70
N LEU A 73 -4.65 14.36 -0.58
CA LEU A 73 -5.25 15.09 0.55
C LEU A 73 -4.28 16.11 1.16
N ALA A 74 -2.99 15.76 1.27
CA ALA A 74 -1.96 16.69 1.74
C ALA A 74 -1.81 17.90 0.81
N ALA A 75 -1.85 17.68 -0.51
CA ALA A 75 -1.84 18.75 -1.50
C ALA A 75 -3.08 19.65 -1.38
N MET A 76 -4.28 19.07 -1.22
CA MET A 76 -5.52 19.84 -1.02
C MET A 76 -5.47 20.67 0.27
N GLN A 77 -4.93 20.13 1.36
CA GLN A 77 -4.73 20.87 2.61
C GLN A 77 -3.74 22.02 2.43
N ALA A 78 -2.62 21.80 1.72
CA ALA A 78 -1.65 22.85 1.43
C ALA A 78 -2.27 23.98 0.59
N ILE A 79 -3.08 23.63 -0.44
CA ILE A 79 -3.83 24.60 -1.23
C ILE A 79 -4.80 25.39 -0.35
N SER A 80 -5.60 24.71 0.48
CA SER A 80 -6.56 25.35 1.39
C SER A 80 -5.88 26.28 2.39
N GLN A 81 -4.69 25.94 2.88
CA GLN A 81 -3.91 26.80 3.77
C GLN A 81 -3.34 28.00 3.02
N SER A 82 -2.86 27.81 1.78
CA SER A 82 -2.34 28.89 0.95
C SER A 82 -3.43 29.86 0.47
N ALA A 83 -4.64 29.38 0.20
CA ALA A 83 -5.80 30.21 -0.18
C ALA A 83 -6.27 31.16 0.94
N GLY A 84 -5.91 30.86 2.20
CA GLY A 84 -6.10 31.76 3.34
C GLY A 84 -4.97 32.78 3.54
N SER A 85 -3.91 32.73 2.73
CA SER A 85 -2.78 33.66 2.75
C SER A 85 -2.73 34.51 1.47
N ALA A 86 -2.42 35.81 1.60
CA ALA A 86 -2.38 36.74 0.47
C ALA A 86 -1.26 36.41 -0.55
N GLU A 87 -0.35 35.50 -0.21
CA GLU A 87 0.77 35.02 -1.03
C GLU A 87 0.45 33.81 -1.93
N ALA A 88 -0.81 33.38 -2.03
CA ALA A 88 -1.28 32.24 -2.85
C ALA A 88 -0.84 32.27 -4.33
N ASN A 89 -0.43 33.43 -4.84
CA ASN A 89 -0.07 33.67 -6.23
C ASN A 89 1.37 33.27 -6.61
N ALA A 90 2.21 32.82 -5.67
CA ALA A 90 3.62 32.48 -5.93
C ALA A 90 3.94 30.97 -5.95
N ASN A 91 3.01 30.11 -5.49
CA ASN A 91 3.25 28.66 -5.42
C ASN A 91 2.68 27.95 -6.66
N PRO A 92 3.52 27.37 -7.54
CA PRO A 92 3.06 26.73 -8.78
C PRO A 92 2.22 25.46 -8.54
N PHE A 93 2.26 24.88 -7.34
CA PHE A 93 1.37 23.79 -6.92
C PHE A 93 0.00 24.27 -6.39
N ALA A 94 -0.14 25.55 -6.09
CA ALA A 94 -1.39 26.16 -5.62
C ALA A 94 -2.27 26.65 -6.77
N ASN A 95 -1.75 26.69 -8.00
CA ASN A 95 -2.51 27.04 -9.19
C ASN A 95 -2.98 25.77 -9.93
N PRO A 96 -4.27 25.37 -9.82
CA PRO A 96 -4.80 24.18 -10.48
C PRO A 96 -4.70 24.24 -12.01
N ALA A 97 -4.58 25.44 -12.58
CA ALA A 97 -4.41 25.65 -14.01
C ALA A 97 -3.06 25.12 -14.54
N LEU A 98 -2.06 24.94 -13.68
CA LEU A 98 -0.72 24.43 -14.05
C LEU A 98 -0.61 22.90 -13.98
N TRP A 99 -1.67 22.20 -13.58
CA TRP A 99 -1.66 20.75 -13.47
C TRP A 99 -1.66 20.06 -14.86
N PRO A 100 -0.83 19.02 -15.09
CA PRO A 100 -0.70 18.36 -16.40
C PRO A 100 -2.00 17.77 -16.94
N TRP A 101 -2.89 17.32 -16.06
CA TRP A 101 -4.20 16.77 -16.43
C TRP A 101 -5.23 17.86 -16.79
N ASN A 102 -5.04 19.11 -16.33
CA ASN A 102 -5.90 20.23 -16.71
C ASN A 102 -5.69 20.61 -18.20
N MET A 103 -4.49 20.40 -18.75
CA MET A 103 -4.19 20.58 -20.17
C MET A 103 -4.82 19.51 -21.08
N MET A 104 -5.30 18.40 -20.52
CA MET A 104 -6.05 17.38 -21.28
C MET A 104 -7.56 17.65 -21.33
N GLN A 105 -8.05 18.70 -20.66
CA GLN A 105 -9.45 19.06 -20.71
C GLN A 105 -9.74 19.79 -22.04
N PRO A 106 -10.54 19.23 -22.95
CA PRO A 106 -10.88 19.89 -24.19
C PRO A 106 -11.85 21.03 -23.85
N GLY A 107 -11.33 22.24 -23.67
CA GLY A 107 -12.17 23.41 -23.41
C GLY A 107 -11.51 24.61 -22.73
N ALA A 108 -10.28 24.52 -22.21
CA ALA A 108 -9.57 25.70 -21.70
C ALA A 108 -8.94 26.51 -22.85
N ALA A 109 -9.79 27.01 -23.76
CA ALA A 109 -9.39 28.12 -24.63
C ALA A 109 -9.23 29.37 -23.76
N PRO A 110 -8.16 30.17 -23.92
CA PRO A 110 -8.06 31.45 -23.25
C PRO A 110 -9.20 32.32 -23.77
N ALA A 111 -10.18 32.56 -22.92
CA ALA A 111 -11.20 33.57 -23.14
C ALA A 111 -10.57 34.93 -22.85
N ASP A 112 -9.83 35.46 -23.81
CA ASP A 112 -9.75 36.90 -24.04
C ASP A 112 -9.05 37.12 -25.37
N GLU A 113 -9.75 37.74 -26.31
CA GLU A 113 -9.30 38.87 -27.14
C GLU A 113 -10.51 39.29 -27.98
N THR A 114 -11.46 40.02 -27.39
CA THR A 114 -12.29 40.94 -28.17
C THR A 114 -11.68 42.32 -28.05
N PRO A 115 -10.96 42.84 -29.06
CA PRO A 115 -10.78 44.27 -29.19
C PRO A 115 -12.12 44.84 -29.67
N LYS A 116 -12.93 45.28 -28.72
CA LYS A 116 -13.94 46.29 -28.96
C LYS A 116 -13.16 47.59 -29.14
N ASP A 117 -13.08 48.10 -30.37
CA ASP A 117 -13.03 49.53 -30.68
C ASP A 117 -13.03 49.71 -32.20
N GLU A 118 -14.23 49.75 -32.79
CA GLU A 118 -14.46 50.72 -33.86
C GLU A 118 -14.56 52.10 -33.20
N PRO A 119 -13.78 53.08 -33.68
CA PRO A 119 -14.46 54.24 -34.22
C PRO A 119 -13.79 54.85 -35.45
N GLY A 120 -14.60 55.07 -36.50
CA GLY A 120 -14.55 56.34 -37.25
C GLY A 120 -13.69 56.44 -38.51
N LYS A 121 -14.37 56.34 -39.66
CA LYS A 121 -14.27 57.21 -40.87
C LYS A 121 -12.91 57.90 -41.16
N LYS A 122 -12.29 57.55 -42.29
CA LYS A 122 -12.30 58.35 -43.54
C LYS A 122 -11.64 57.58 -44.68
#